data_AF-A0A9X2YAS8-F1
#
_entry.id   AF-A0A9X2YAS8-F1
#
_cell.length_a   1.000
_cell.length_b   1.000
_cell.length_c   1.000
_cell.angle_alpha   90.00
_cell.angle_beta   90.00
_cell.angle_gamma   90.00
#
_symmetry.space_group_name_H-M   'P 1'
#
loop_
_entity.id
_entity.type
_entity.pdbx_description
1 polymer ?
#
loop_
_entity_poly.entity_id
_entity_poly.type
_entity_poly.pdbx_seq_one_letter_code
_entity_poly.pdbx_strand_id
1 'polypeptide(L)'
;MDRHPLRPASLARRLFDRIEPVHAVTYFAQEARAALDGLGYRGFWMGYFAARSAPLGPVPAEVVTALFYNFAPERVAKALPAAWEIAPPADALRAREQSAVAALRRSGVTEAAA
;
A
#
# COMPACT_ATOMS: atom_id res chain seq x y z
N MET A 1 -21.76 16.89 -29.55
CA MET A 1 -21.09 15.83 -28.76
C MET A 1 -22.03 15.47 -27.62
N ASP A 2 -22.95 14.55 -27.87
CA ASP A 2 -23.89 14.07 -26.84
C ASP A 2 -23.11 13.25 -25.83
N ARG A 3 -22.95 13.80 -24.61
CA ARG A 3 -22.40 13.03 -23.50
C ARG A 3 -23.41 11.96 -23.17
N HIS A 4 -23.06 10.71 -23.48
CA HIS A 4 -23.83 9.55 -23.04
C HIS A 4 -24.03 9.66 -21.52
N PRO A 5 -25.27 9.56 -21.00
CA PRO A 5 -25.51 9.72 -19.57
C PRO A 5 -24.68 8.67 -18.81
N LEU A 6 -23.86 9.14 -17.87
CA LEU A 6 -23.04 8.27 -17.04
C LEU A 6 -23.98 7.32 -16.28
N ARG A 7 -23.75 6.01 -16.42
CA ARG A 7 -24.51 5.02 -15.65
C ARG A 7 -24.32 5.31 -14.16
N PRO A 8 -25.37 5.19 -13.34
CA PRO A 8 -25.23 5.28 -11.89
C PRO A 8 -24.14 4.33 -11.41
N ALA A 9 -23.23 4.83 -10.58
CA ALA A 9 -22.16 4.02 -10.01
C ALA A 9 -22.76 2.80 -9.29
N SER A 10 -22.23 1.61 -9.56
CA SER A 10 -22.63 0.39 -8.86
C SER A 10 -22.37 0.51 -7.34
N LEU A 11 -23.02 -0.33 -6.54
CA LEU A 11 -22.77 -0.36 -5.09
C LEU A 11 -21.27 -0.54 -4.78
N ALA A 12 -20.60 -1.45 -5.50
CA ALA A 12 -19.16 -1.70 -5.38
C ALA A 12 -18.32 -0.44 -5.66
N ARG A 13 -18.66 0.32 -6.72
CA ARG A 13 -17.93 1.56 -7.06
C ARG A 13 -18.11 2.61 -5.97
N ARG A 14 -19.34 2.80 -5.47
CA ARG A 14 -19.60 3.78 -4.40
C ARG A 14 -18.87 3.44 -3.11
N LEU A 15 -18.78 2.15 -2.77
CA LEU A 15 -18.01 1.69 -1.60
C LEU A 15 -16.52 1.95 -1.80
N PHE A 16 -15.97 1.58 -2.95
CA PHE A 16 -14.58 1.88 -3.32
C PHE A 16 -14.26 3.37 -3.13
N ASP A 17 -15.10 4.28 -3.66
CA ASP A 17 -14.87 5.72 -3.56
C ASP A 17 -14.86 6.26 -2.12
N ARG A 18 -15.41 5.52 -1.14
CA ARG A 18 -15.36 5.90 0.29
C ARG A 18 -14.15 5.32 1.02
N ILE A 19 -13.77 4.08 0.71
CA ILE A 19 -12.69 3.39 1.42
C ILE A 19 -11.31 3.70 0.84
N GLU A 20 -11.23 3.99 -0.46
CA GLU A 20 -9.96 4.17 -1.14
C GLU A 20 -9.12 5.31 -0.57
N PRO A 21 -9.67 6.50 -0.24
CA PRO A 21 -8.87 7.57 0.37
C PRO A 21 -8.21 7.16 1.69
N VAL A 22 -8.85 6.28 2.48
CA VAL A 22 -8.30 5.78 3.75
C VAL A 22 -7.24 4.70 3.50
N HIS A 23 -7.41 3.89 2.45
CA HIS A 23 -6.47 2.83 2.10
C HIS A 23 -5.22 3.34 1.37
N ALA A 24 -5.40 4.29 0.44
CA ALA A 24 -4.39 4.81 -0.45
C ALA A 24 -3.22 5.49 0.28
N VAL A 25 -3.47 6.09 1.45
CA VAL A 25 -2.42 6.73 2.25
C VAL A 25 -1.30 5.76 2.64
N THR A 26 -1.60 4.47 2.76
CA THR A 26 -0.61 3.44 3.13
C THR A 26 0.44 3.20 2.05
N TYR A 27 0.22 3.69 0.81
CA TYR A 27 1.12 3.48 -0.32
C TYR A 27 1.65 4.78 -0.92
N PHE A 28 0.80 5.81 -0.98
CA PHE A 28 1.06 6.98 -1.81
C PHE A 28 1.33 8.26 -1.02
N ALA A 29 0.99 8.31 0.26
CA ALA A 29 1.28 9.46 1.10
C ALA A 29 2.79 9.69 1.21
N GLN A 30 3.19 10.96 1.36
CA GLN A 30 4.60 11.33 1.52
C GLN A 30 5.22 10.66 2.75
N GLU A 31 4.46 10.52 3.84
CA GLU A 31 4.87 9.83 5.07
C GLU A 31 5.20 8.36 4.81
N ALA A 32 4.36 7.67 4.04
CA ALA A 32 4.58 6.27 3.69
C ALA A 32 5.84 6.10 2.82
N ARG A 33 6.00 6.98 1.82
CA ARG A 33 7.21 6.98 0.98
C ARG A 33 8.47 7.23 1.80
N ALA A 34 8.47 8.29 2.61
CA ALA A 34 9.62 8.66 3.43
C ALA A 34 9.97 7.57 4.46
N ALA A 35 8.98 6.93 5.08
CA ALA A 35 9.23 5.84 6.03
C ALA A 35 9.86 4.61 5.36
N LEU A 36 9.41 4.24 4.17
CA LEU A 36 9.95 3.10 3.42
C LEU A 36 11.33 3.39 2.83
N ASP A 37 11.57 4.61 2.36
CA ASP A 37 12.91 5.06 1.95
C ASP A 37 13.87 5.04 3.16
N GLY A 38 13.39 5.42 4.35
CA GLY A 38 14.14 5.38 5.61
C GLY A 38 14.56 3.97 6.07
N LEU A 39 13.85 2.92 5.63
CA LEU A 39 14.27 1.52 5.83
C LEU A 39 15.37 1.08 4.85
N GLY A 40 15.72 1.91 3.87
CA GLY A 40 16.73 1.60 2.84
C GLY A 40 16.17 0.91 1.59
N TYR A 41 14.85 0.82 1.43
CA TYR A 41 14.27 0.28 0.20
C TYR A 41 14.61 1.15 -1.02
N ARG A 42 14.94 0.50 -2.14
CA ARG A 42 15.38 1.21 -3.36
C ARG A 42 14.22 1.51 -4.28
N GLY A 43 13.85 2.79 -4.32
CA GLY A 43 12.84 3.31 -5.22
C GLY A 43 11.42 2.84 -4.88
N PHE A 44 10.44 3.44 -5.56
CA PHE A 44 9.03 3.30 -5.18
C PHE A 44 8.53 1.85 -5.15
N TRP A 45 8.84 1.05 -6.18
CA TRP A 45 8.24 -0.28 -6.33
C TRP A 45 8.72 -1.28 -5.27
N MET A 46 9.97 -1.19 -4.81
CA MET A 46 10.48 -2.11 -3.79
C MET A 46 9.76 -1.87 -2.46
N GLY A 47 9.70 -0.61 -1.99
CA GLY A 47 8.97 -0.25 -0.79
C GLY A 47 7.48 -0.56 -0.92
N TYR A 48 6.87 -0.27 -2.08
CA TYR A 48 5.46 -0.56 -2.34
C TYR A 48 5.13 -2.05 -2.17
N PHE A 49 5.88 -2.94 -2.83
CA PHE A 49 5.62 -4.38 -2.74
C PHE A 49 5.94 -4.90 -1.33
N ALA A 50 7.06 -4.47 -0.72
CA ALA A 50 7.44 -4.84 0.64
C ALA A 50 6.35 -4.47 1.66
N ALA A 51 5.95 -3.19 1.72
CA ALA A 51 4.93 -2.73 2.65
C ALA A 51 3.56 -3.40 2.41
N ARG A 52 3.18 -3.62 1.13
CA ARG A 52 1.89 -4.23 0.79
C ARG A 52 1.83 -5.71 1.17
N SER A 53 2.93 -6.45 1.04
CA SER A 53 2.99 -7.88 1.37
C SER A 53 3.39 -8.14 2.82
N ALA A 54 3.94 -7.16 3.53
CA ALA A 54 4.40 -7.28 4.91
C ALA A 54 3.40 -7.96 5.89
N PRO A 55 2.07 -7.72 5.83
CA PRO A 55 1.11 -8.41 6.70
C PRO A 55 1.07 -9.93 6.54
N LEU A 56 1.57 -10.48 5.43
CA LEU A 56 1.62 -11.93 5.19
C LEU A 56 2.76 -12.59 5.97
N GLY A 57 3.73 -11.82 6.48
CA GLY A 57 4.95 -12.37 7.07
C GLY A 57 5.90 -12.97 6.02
N PRO A 58 6.82 -13.85 6.44
CA PRO A 58 7.83 -14.45 5.56
C PRO A 58 7.25 -15.58 4.70
N VAL A 59 6.44 -15.22 3.70
CA VAL A 59 5.88 -16.16 2.72
C VAL A 59 6.74 -16.22 1.44
N PRO A 60 6.70 -17.31 0.68
CA PRO A 60 7.31 -17.38 -0.65
C PRO A 60 6.81 -16.27 -1.59
N ALA A 61 7.65 -15.80 -2.51
CA ALA A 61 7.31 -14.71 -3.44
C ALA A 61 6.16 -15.09 -4.39
N GLU A 62 5.97 -16.37 -4.65
CA GLU A 62 4.88 -16.94 -5.45
C GLU A 62 3.52 -16.71 -4.78
N VAL A 63 3.44 -16.78 -3.45
CA VAL A 63 2.21 -16.46 -2.70
C VAL A 63 1.86 -14.99 -2.90
N VAL A 64 2.85 -14.09 -2.81
CA VAL A 64 2.63 -12.66 -3.04
C VAL A 64 2.21 -12.42 -4.49
N THR A 65 2.85 -13.09 -5.44
CA THR A 65 2.55 -12.98 -6.87
C THR A 65 1.11 -13.40 -7.16
N ALA A 66 0.64 -14.51 -6.58
CA ALA A 66 -0.74 -14.97 -6.71
C ALA A 66 -1.76 -13.98 -6.13
N LEU A 67 -1.49 -13.43 -4.94
CA LEU A 67 -2.37 -12.42 -4.33
C LEU A 67 -2.37 -11.10 -5.11
N PHE A 68 -1.25 -10.77 -5.76
CA PHE A 68 -1.06 -9.54 -6.54
C PHE A 68 -1.29 -9.80 -8.04
N TYR A 69 -2.21 -10.70 -8.39
CA TYR A 69 -2.49 -11.14 -9.77
C TYR A 69 -2.75 -10.02 -10.78
N ASN A 70 -3.04 -8.80 -10.32
CA ASN A 70 -3.20 -7.61 -11.14
C ASN A 70 -1.86 -6.97 -11.57
N PHE A 71 -0.71 -7.50 -11.15
CA PHE A 71 0.63 -7.06 -11.53
C PHE A 71 1.33 -8.12 -12.38
N ALA A 72 2.22 -7.67 -13.27
CA ALA A 72 3.13 -8.57 -13.97
C ALA A 72 4.03 -9.31 -12.95
N PRO A 73 4.12 -10.65 -12.99
CA PRO A 73 4.90 -11.44 -12.03
C PRO A 73 6.35 -10.97 -11.86
N GLU A 74 6.97 -10.50 -12.95
CA GLU A 74 8.36 -10.03 -12.97
C GLU A 74 8.57 -8.81 -12.08
N ARG A 75 7.53 -7.98 -11.86
CA ARG A 75 7.62 -6.83 -10.96
C ARG A 75 7.70 -7.26 -9.50
N VAL A 76 6.98 -8.31 -9.13
CA VAL A 76 7.01 -8.88 -7.77
C VAL A 76 8.35 -9.57 -7.56
N ALA A 77 8.78 -10.41 -8.50
CA ALA A 77 10.05 -11.14 -8.44
C ALA A 77 11.27 -10.22 -8.32
N LYS A 78 11.26 -9.07 -9.00
CA LYS A 78 12.36 -8.08 -8.91
C LYS A 78 12.45 -7.40 -7.54
N ALA A 79 11.35 -7.34 -6.79
CA ALA A 79 11.28 -6.65 -5.51
C ALA A 79 11.46 -7.61 -4.30
N LEU A 80 10.80 -8.77 -4.32
CA LEU A 80 10.44 -9.50 -3.08
C LEU A 80 11.25 -10.75 -2.70
N PRO A 81 12.48 -10.95 -3.20
CA PRO A 81 13.50 -11.51 -2.31
C PRO A 81 14.41 -10.44 -1.72
N ALA A 82 14.90 -9.52 -2.56
CA ALA A 82 15.91 -8.54 -2.18
C ALA A 82 15.43 -7.51 -1.14
N ALA A 83 14.12 -7.25 -1.03
CA ALA A 83 13.58 -6.38 0.00
C ALA A 83 13.83 -6.94 1.41
N TRP A 84 13.72 -8.26 1.60
CA TRP A 84 13.84 -8.87 2.93
C TRP A 84 15.27 -8.91 3.46
N GLU A 85 16.25 -8.82 2.57
CA GLU A 85 17.67 -8.59 2.93
C GLU A 85 17.93 -7.16 3.41
N ILE A 86 17.07 -6.20 3.08
CA ILE A 86 17.20 -4.79 3.48
C ILE A 86 16.51 -4.54 4.82
N ALA A 87 15.24 -4.93 4.93
CA ALA A 87 14.47 -4.83 6.16
C ALA A 87 13.41 -5.94 6.19
N PRO A 88 13.21 -6.62 7.34
CA PRO A 88 12.29 -7.75 7.45
C PRO A 88 10.82 -7.31 7.34
N PRO A 89 9.89 -8.24 7.03
CA PRO A 89 8.46 -7.93 6.92
C PRO A 89 7.87 -7.20 8.15
N ALA A 90 8.34 -7.52 9.35
CA ALA A 90 7.86 -6.88 10.58
C ALA A 90 8.17 -5.37 10.63
N ASP A 91 9.33 -4.96 10.13
CA ASP A 91 9.73 -3.54 10.12
C ASP A 91 8.99 -2.78 9.01
N ALA A 92 8.81 -3.40 7.84
CA ALA A 92 7.96 -2.86 6.78
C ALA A 92 6.50 -2.68 7.23
N LEU A 93 5.95 -3.64 8.00
CA LEU A 93 4.61 -3.55 8.54
C LEU A 93 4.49 -2.38 9.54
N ARG A 94 5.44 -2.27 10.46
CA ARG A 94 5.48 -1.19 11.44
C ARG A 94 5.59 0.19 10.79
N ALA A 95 6.48 0.33 9.81
CA ALA A 95 6.64 1.56 9.03
C ALA A 95 5.35 1.91 8.27
N ARG A 96 4.69 0.91 7.66
CA ARG A 96 3.38 1.07 7.00
C ARG A 96 2.31 1.59 7.96
N GLU A 97 2.18 1.00 9.14
CA GLU A 97 1.16 1.39 10.12
C GLU A 97 1.39 2.80 10.66
N GLN A 98 2.61 3.09 11.10
CA GLN A 98 2.96 4.39 11.69
C GLN A 98 2.82 5.53 10.67
N SER A 99 3.29 5.32 9.44
CA SER A 99 3.20 6.33 8.38
C SER A 99 1.76 6.56 7.91
N ALA A 100 0.92 5.52 7.88
CA ALA A 100 -0.51 5.65 7.60
C ALA A 100 -1.21 6.50 8.66
N VAL A 101 -0.95 6.24 9.94
CA VAL A 101 -1.49 7.05 11.05
C VAL A 101 -1.03 8.51 10.94
N ALA A 102 0.25 8.75 10.64
CA ALA A 102 0.78 10.10 10.44
C ALA A 102 0.08 10.82 9.28
N ALA A 103 -0.11 10.15 8.14
CA ALA A 103 -0.80 10.70 6.99
C ALA A 103 -2.27 11.03 7.29
N LEU A 104 -2.98 10.15 8.00
CA LEU A 104 -4.36 10.38 8.42
C LEU A 104 -4.48 11.57 9.39
N ARG A 105 -3.57 11.66 10.37
CA ARG A 105 -3.50 12.80 11.31
C ARG A 105 -3.24 14.12 10.58
N ARG A 106 -2.35 14.15 9.58
CA ARG A 106 -2.15 15.33 8.72
C ARG A 106 -3.42 15.74 7.97
N SER A 107 -4.25 14.76 7.58
CA SER A 107 -5.54 15.00 6.93
C SER A 107 -6.66 15.39 7.90
N GLY A 108 -6.36 15.62 9.19
CA GLY A 108 -7.33 16.07 10.19
C GLY A 108 -8.07 14.94 10.91
N VAL A 109 -7.68 13.68 10.70
CA VAL A 109 -8.24 12.55 11.47
C VAL A 109 -7.65 12.58 12.88
N THR A 110 -8.50 12.80 13.87
CA THR A 110 -8.12 12.75 15.29
C THR A 110 -8.63 11.47 15.93
N GLU A 111 -8.05 11.11 17.07
CA GLU A 111 -8.68 10.11 17.94
C GLU A 111 -10.03 10.66 18.42
N ALA A 112 -11.01 9.77 18.56
CA ALA A 112 -12.26 10.15 19.20
C ALA A 112 -11.96 10.51 20.67
N ALA A 113 -12.61 11.55 21.19
CA ALA A 113 -12.55 11.81 22.62
C ALA A 113 -13.07 10.56 23.36
N ALA A 114 -12.25 10.06 24.30
CA ALA A 114 -12.57 8.90 25.12
C ALA A 114 -13.77 9.14 26.04
#